data_AF-E0VKX7-F1
#
_entry.id   AF-E0VKX7-F1
#
_cell.length_a   1.000
_cell.length_b   1.000
_cell.length_c   1.000
_cell.angle_alpha   90.00
_cell.angle_beta   90.00
_cell.angle_gamma   90.00
#
_symmetry.space_group_name_H-M   'P 1'
#
loop_
_entity.id
_entity.type
_entity.pdbx_description
1 polymer ?
#
loop_
_entity_poly.entity_id
_entity_poly.type
_entity_poly.pdbx_seq_one_letter_code
_entity_poly.pdbx_strand_id
1 'polypeptide(L)'
;MSVLKHQLLLRNIYTNRAVLDSLKEPLKVEGISKYAETASLWKKTFIFACIPILALCTFSVMIEEHPERPEFVKYSYLRIRKKKYPWGDGNKTLFHHPHYNALPDGYEESEESAKH
;
A
#
# COMPACT_ATOMS: atom_id res chain seq x y z
N MET A 1 29.41 41.73 47.58
CA MET A 1 30.52 41.13 46.79
C MET A 1 30.20 39.77 46.16
N SER A 2 29.25 38.97 46.69
CA SER A 2 28.93 37.63 46.17
C SER A 2 28.19 37.64 44.81
N VAL A 3 27.18 38.51 44.66
CA VAL A 3 26.35 38.59 43.45
C VAL A 3 27.18 38.95 42.21
N LEU A 4 28.11 39.91 42.32
CA LEU A 4 28.99 40.31 41.23
C LEU A 4 29.92 39.18 40.77
N LYS A 5 30.45 38.36 41.69
CA LYS A 5 31.25 37.18 41.33
C LYS A 5 30.41 36.15 40.58
N HIS A 6 29.18 35.93 41.02
CA HIS A 6 28.27 34.98 40.38
C HIS A 6 27.84 35.46 38.98
N GLN A 7 27.55 36.75 38.82
CA GLN A 7 27.23 37.37 37.54
C GLN A 7 28.43 37.34 36.57
N LEU A 8 29.65 37.53 37.07
CA LEU A 8 30.87 37.43 36.25
C LEU A 8 31.16 35.98 35.83
N LEU A 9 30.92 35.00 36.69
CA LEU A 9 31.08 33.58 36.36
C LEU A 9 30.07 33.14 35.30
N LEU A 10 28.79 33.50 35.47
CA LEU A 10 27.76 33.22 34.46
C LEU A 10 28.12 33.91 33.14
N ARG A 11 28.51 35.19 33.17
CA ARG A 11 28.94 35.90 31.96
C ARG A 11 30.12 35.21 31.29
N ASN A 12 31.13 34.76 32.02
CA ASN A 12 32.31 34.09 31.46
C ASN A 12 31.99 32.72 30.82
N ILE A 13 31.00 32.00 31.36
CA ILE A 13 30.49 30.75 30.79
C ILE A 13 29.71 31.03 29.49
N TYR A 14 28.83 32.04 29.49
CA TYR A 14 28.01 32.39 28.31
C TYR A 14 28.77 33.20 27.24
N THR A 15 29.90 33.84 27.56
CA THR A 15 30.71 34.59 26.57
C THR A 15 31.80 33.76 25.92
N ASN A 16 32.10 32.57 26.45
CA ASN A 16 33.04 31.65 25.80
C ASN A 16 32.37 31.05 24.55
N ARG A 17 32.54 31.73 23.41
CA ARG A 17 32.08 31.25 22.10
C ARG A 17 32.54 29.83 21.83
N ALA A 18 33.77 29.46 22.19
CA ALA A 18 34.27 28.09 22.01
C ALA A 18 33.43 27.03 22.74
N VAL A 19 32.95 27.31 23.96
CA VAL A 19 32.09 26.39 24.72
C VAL A 19 30.69 26.36 24.11
N LEU A 20 30.14 27.51 23.75
CA LEU A 20 28.84 27.58 23.06
C LEU A 20 28.86 26.93 21.68
N ASP A 21 29.96 27.06 20.95
CA ASP A 21 30.16 26.44 19.64
C ASP A 21 30.29 24.93 19.81
N SER A 22 30.99 24.44 20.84
CA SER A 22 31.04 23.01 21.18
C SER A 22 29.69 22.40 21.60
N LEU A 23 28.77 23.22 22.14
CA LEU A 23 27.40 22.82 22.47
C LEU A 23 26.43 22.97 21.28
N LYS A 24 26.80 23.77 20.28
CA LYS A 24 26.06 23.97 19.03
C LYS A 24 26.41 22.97 17.96
N GLU A 25 27.63 22.43 17.98
CA GLU A 25 28.01 21.29 17.16
C GLU A 25 26.99 20.17 17.43
N PRO A 26 26.07 19.86 16.49
CA PRO A 26 25.17 18.75 16.69
C PRO A 26 26.06 17.53 16.84
N LEU A 27 25.95 16.84 17.97
CA LEU A 27 26.65 15.57 18.17
C LEU A 27 26.51 14.78 16.89
N LYS A 28 27.64 14.53 16.22
CA LYS A 28 27.72 13.76 14.98
C LYS A 28 27.47 12.30 15.36
N VAL A 29 26.24 12.00 15.78
CA VAL A 29 25.81 10.65 16.14
C VAL A 29 25.70 9.94 14.81
N GLU A 30 26.74 9.18 14.46
CA GLU A 30 26.87 8.45 13.19
C GLU A 30 25.64 7.61 12.82
N GLY A 31 24.77 7.29 13.81
CA GLY A 31 23.49 6.64 13.58
C GLY A 31 22.46 7.51 12.86
N ILE A 32 22.27 8.78 13.25
CA ILE A 32 21.15 9.62 12.76
C ILE A 32 21.31 9.95 11.27
N SER A 33 22.55 10.21 10.81
CA SER A 33 22.84 10.47 9.39
C SER A 33 22.57 9.25 8.51
N LYS A 34 22.91 8.03 8.98
CA LYS A 34 22.67 6.79 8.24
C LYS A 34 21.18 6.53 8.02
N TYR A 35 20.33 6.83 9.00
CA TYR A 35 18.87 6.69 8.85
C TYR A 35 18.29 7.68 7.84
N ALA A 36 18.77 8.93 7.84
CA ALA A 36 18.34 9.95 6.88
C ALA A 36 18.75 9.62 5.43
N GLU A 37 19.96 9.11 5.23
CA GLU A 37 20.45 8.64 3.93
C GLU A 37 19.67 7.41 3.46
N THR A 38 19.45 6.44 4.34
CA THR A 38 18.67 5.23 4.06
C THR A 38 17.23 5.58 3.69
N ALA A 39 16.58 6.47 4.44
CA ALA A 39 15.23 6.94 4.14
C ALA A 39 15.16 7.64 2.76
N SER A 40 16.18 8.42 2.42
CA SER A 40 16.29 9.08 1.13
C SER A 40 16.48 8.08 -0.03
N LEU A 41 17.27 7.03 0.19
CA LEU A 41 17.43 5.92 -0.75
C LEU A 41 16.09 5.22 -1.00
N TRP A 42 15.39 4.79 0.05
CA TRP A 42 14.10 4.10 -0.08
C TRP A 42 13.04 4.99 -0.74
N LYS A 43 13.02 6.29 -0.45
CA LYS A 43 12.13 7.24 -1.13
C LYS A 43 12.43 7.30 -2.63
N LYS A 44 13.70 7.37 -3.03
CA LYS A 44 14.10 7.35 -4.45
C LYS A 44 13.74 6.02 -5.10
N THR A 45 14.05 4.89 -4.47
CA THR A 45 13.70 3.56 -4.98
C THR A 45 12.19 3.42 -5.17
N PHE A 46 11.38 3.89 -4.22
CA PHE A 46 9.93 3.85 -4.36
C PHE A 46 9.45 4.67 -5.57
N ILE A 47 9.94 5.90 -5.71
CA ILE A 47 9.51 6.82 -6.79
C ILE A 47 10.01 6.35 -8.17
N PHE A 48 11.26 5.89 -8.27
CA PHE A 48 11.88 5.60 -9.56
C PHE A 48 11.85 4.13 -9.96
N ALA A 49 11.61 3.21 -9.04
CA ALA A 49 11.46 1.78 -9.35
C ALA A 49 10.02 1.32 -9.13
N CYS A 50 9.49 1.44 -7.90
CA CYS A 50 8.19 0.87 -7.58
C CYS A 50 7.04 1.51 -8.38
N ILE A 51 7.00 2.85 -8.49
CA ILE A 51 5.93 3.54 -9.23
C ILE A 51 5.94 3.15 -10.73
N PRO A 52 7.07 3.19 -11.46
CA PRO A 52 7.08 2.74 -12.86
C PRO A 52 6.71 1.27 -13.03
N ILE A 53 7.17 0.39 -12.14
CA ILE A 53 6.84 -1.05 -12.20
C ILE A 53 5.31 -1.25 -12.01
N LEU A 54 4.70 -0.57 -11.05
CA LEU A 54 3.26 -0.63 -10.82
C LEU A 54 2.46 -0.04 -11.99
N ALA A 55 2.95 1.04 -12.60
CA ALA A 55 2.34 1.63 -13.79
C ALA A 55 2.36 0.66 -14.97
N LEU A 56 3.50 0.01 -15.24
CA LEU A 56 3.63 -0.99 -16.30
C LEU A 56 2.76 -2.22 -16.04
N CYS A 57 2.71 -2.72 -14.80
CA CYS A 57 1.86 -3.85 -14.42
C CYS A 57 0.38 -3.53 -14.65
N THR A 58 -0.07 -2.37 -14.17
CA THR A 58 -1.45 -1.91 -14.37
C THR A 58 -1.75 -1.76 -15.86
N PHE A 59 -0.85 -1.15 -16.63
CA PHE A 59 -1.02 -0.96 -18.07
C PHE A 59 -1.14 -2.30 -18.82
N SER A 60 -0.32 -3.30 -18.46
CA SER A 60 -0.40 -4.65 -19.04
C SER A 60 -1.78 -5.26 -18.85
N VAL A 61 -2.29 -5.24 -17.61
CA VAL A 61 -3.61 -5.82 -17.27
C VAL A 61 -4.76 -5.06 -17.94
N MET A 62 -4.63 -3.75 -18.15
CA MET A 62 -5.66 -2.93 -18.77
C MET A 62 -5.81 -3.16 -20.29
N ILE A 63 -4.80 -3.73 -20.94
CA ILE A 63 -4.83 -4.03 -22.39
C ILE A 63 -5.13 -5.51 -22.65
N GLU A 64 -4.96 -6.37 -21.66
CA GLU A 64 -5.34 -7.77 -21.78
C GLU A 64 -6.85 -7.91 -21.97
N GLU A 65 -7.25 -8.59 -23.04
CA GLU A 65 -8.65 -8.94 -23.28
C GLU A 65 -9.10 -9.98 -22.25
N HIS A 66 -10.34 -9.82 -21.76
CA HIS A 66 -10.90 -10.79 -20.86
C HIS A 66 -11.09 -12.13 -21.59
N PRO A 67 -10.66 -13.26 -20.99
CA PRO A 67 -10.81 -14.55 -21.64
C PRO A 67 -12.29 -14.88 -21.82
N GLU A 68 -12.62 -15.46 -22.98
CA GLU A 68 -13.98 -15.95 -23.23
C GLU A 68 -14.40 -16.96 -22.14
N ARG A 69 -15.67 -16.86 -21.73
CA ARG A 69 -16.20 -17.77 -20.71
C ARG A 69 -16.18 -19.22 -21.24
N PRO A 70 -15.80 -20.20 -20.41
CA PRO A 70 -15.81 -21.61 -20.82
C PRO A 70 -17.24 -22.15 -20.94
N GLU A 71 -17.42 -23.22 -21.71
CA GLU A 71 -18.69 -23.94 -21.77
C GLU A 71 -19.11 -24.50 -20.41
N PHE A 72 -20.42 -24.49 -20.14
CA PHE A 72 -20.93 -24.99 -18.88
C PHE A 72 -20.87 -26.52 -18.80
N VAL A 73 -20.09 -27.01 -17.84
CA VAL A 73 -20.07 -28.43 -17.46
C VAL A 73 -20.55 -28.58 -16.02
N LYS A 74 -21.59 -29.40 -15.82
CA LYS A 74 -22.20 -29.67 -14.51
C LYS A 74 -21.38 -30.67 -13.70
N TYR A 75 -20.25 -30.21 -13.17
CA TYR A 75 -19.44 -31.00 -12.23
C TYR A 75 -20.17 -31.18 -10.90
N SER A 76 -20.24 -32.42 -10.40
CA SER A 76 -20.92 -32.77 -9.15
C SER A 76 -20.32 -32.13 -7.89
N TYR A 77 -19.04 -31.76 -7.96
CA TYR A 77 -18.30 -31.14 -6.85
C TYR A 77 -18.28 -29.60 -6.91
N LEU A 78 -18.78 -28.98 -7.99
CA LEU A 78 -18.87 -27.52 -8.11
C LEU A 78 -20.30 -27.03 -7.90
N ARG A 79 -20.44 -25.74 -7.56
CA ARG A 79 -21.74 -25.06 -7.36
C ARG A 79 -22.69 -25.79 -6.38
N ILE A 80 -22.15 -26.54 -5.42
CA ILE A 80 -22.95 -27.31 -4.44
C ILE A 80 -23.77 -26.36 -3.56
N ARG A 81 -25.09 -26.56 -3.52
CA ARG A 81 -26.02 -25.82 -2.66
C ARG A 81 -26.69 -26.75 -1.65
N LYS A 82 -26.08 -26.91 -0.46
CA LYS A 82 -26.68 -27.70 0.64
C LYS A 82 -27.76 -26.92 1.40
N LYS A 83 -27.56 -25.61 1.53
CA LYS A 83 -28.50 -24.66 2.16
C LYS A 83 -28.50 -23.38 1.33
N LYS A 84 -29.66 -22.71 1.27
CA LYS A 84 -29.80 -21.41 0.62
C LYS A 84 -28.99 -20.35 1.36
N TYR A 85 -28.41 -19.40 0.62
CA TYR A 85 -27.77 -18.22 1.22
C TYR A 85 -28.80 -17.30 1.92
N PRO A 86 -28.41 -16.53 2.94
CA PRO A 86 -29.31 -15.66 3.69
C PRO A 86 -29.61 -14.31 3.01
N TRP A 87 -29.49 -14.21 1.69
CA TRP A 87 -29.78 -13.01 0.91
C TRP A 87 -30.38 -13.36 -0.45
N GLY A 88 -31.05 -12.39 -1.08
CA GLY A 88 -31.63 -12.52 -2.41
C GLY A 88 -32.54 -13.75 -2.53
N ASP A 89 -32.35 -14.51 -3.60
CA ASP A 89 -33.04 -15.78 -3.89
C ASP A 89 -32.44 -17.00 -3.15
N GLY A 90 -31.33 -16.77 -2.44
CA GLY A 90 -30.54 -17.81 -1.79
C GLY A 90 -29.71 -18.67 -2.75
N ASN A 91 -29.75 -18.39 -4.06
CA ASN A 91 -29.03 -19.12 -5.10
C ASN A 91 -27.87 -18.32 -5.71
N LYS A 92 -27.78 -17.02 -5.52
CA LYS A 92 -26.61 -16.23 -5.98
C LYS A 92 -25.59 -16.01 -4.86
N THR A 93 -24.31 -16.20 -5.17
CA THR A 93 -23.21 -15.88 -4.23
C THR A 93 -23.17 -14.38 -3.95
N LEU A 94 -22.51 -13.97 -2.86
CA LEU A 94 -22.45 -12.55 -2.47
C LEU A 94 -21.84 -11.66 -3.59
N PHE A 95 -20.78 -12.14 -4.23
CA PHE A 95 -20.17 -11.50 -5.40
C PHE A 95 -20.49 -12.32 -6.66
N HIS A 96 -21.77 -12.37 -7.02
CA HIS A 96 -22.22 -13.09 -8.21
C HIS A 96 -22.10 -12.20 -9.47
N HIS A 97 -21.35 -12.68 -10.47
CA HIS A 97 -21.26 -12.06 -11.79
C HIS A 97 -22.06 -12.88 -12.80
N PRO A 98 -23.15 -12.36 -13.40
CA PRO A 98 -24.05 -13.13 -14.27
C PRO A 98 -23.35 -13.82 -15.44
N HIS A 99 -22.38 -13.14 -16.06
CA HIS A 99 -21.66 -13.68 -17.22
C HIS A 99 -20.68 -14.83 -16.89
N TYR A 100 -19.91 -14.73 -15.79
CA TYR A 100 -18.81 -15.65 -15.46
C TYR A 100 -19.16 -16.70 -14.40
N ASN A 101 -20.17 -16.45 -13.56
CA ASN A 101 -20.50 -17.33 -12.45
C ASN A 101 -21.73 -18.16 -12.77
N ALA A 102 -21.53 -19.37 -13.28
CA ALA A 102 -22.63 -20.30 -13.50
C ALA A 102 -23.36 -20.68 -12.21
N LEU A 103 -24.68 -20.80 -12.30
CA LEU A 103 -25.55 -21.43 -11.32
C LEU A 103 -25.48 -22.96 -11.43
N PRO A 104 -26.09 -23.72 -10.50
CA PRO A 104 -26.15 -25.19 -10.58
C PRO A 104 -26.77 -25.73 -11.88
N ASP A 105 -27.60 -24.91 -12.55
CA ASP A 105 -28.34 -25.27 -13.76
C ASP A 105 -27.76 -24.68 -15.04
N GLY A 106 -26.73 -23.81 -14.95
CA GLY A 106 -26.10 -23.20 -16.12
C GLY A 106 -25.66 -21.76 -15.91
N TYR A 107 -25.11 -21.15 -16.96
CA TYR A 107 -24.90 -19.71 -17.01
C TYR A 107 -26.22 -18.97 -17.13
N GLU A 108 -26.27 -17.77 -16.54
CA GLU A 108 -27.36 -16.84 -16.81
C GLU A 108 -27.15 -16.21 -18.20
N GLU A 109 -28.22 -15.96 -18.94
CA GLU A 109 -28.15 -15.15 -20.17
C GLU A 109 -27.80 -13.72 -19.78
N SER A 110 -26.56 -13.30 -20.05
CA SER A 110 -26.14 -11.91 -19.90
C SER A 110 -26.21 -11.21 -21.26
N GLU A 111 -26.47 -9.90 -21.27
CA GLU A 111 -26.59 -9.06 -22.49
C GLU A 111 -25.38 -9.15 -23.44
N GLU A 112 -24.21 -9.53 -22.92
CA GLU A 112 -22.98 -9.76 -23.68
C GLU A 112 -23.04 -11.05 -24.53
N SER A 113 -23.73 -12.08 -24.04
CA SER A 113 -24.03 -13.30 -24.80
C SER A 113 -25.06 -13.09 -25.91
N ALA A 114 -25.79 -11.96 -25.92
CA ALA A 114 -26.78 -11.61 -26.95
C ALA A 114 -26.17 -10.75 -28.08
N LYS A 115 -24.90 -10.37 -27.96
CA LYS A 115 -24.16 -9.57 -28.95
C LYS A 115 -23.22 -10.41 -29.83
N HIS A 116 -23.25 -11.73 -29.70
CA HIS A 116 -22.58 -12.69 -30.57
C HIS A 116 -23.60 -13.61 -31.24
#